data_AF-A0A8S0FY95-F1
#
_entry.id   AF-A0A8S0FY95-F1
#
_cell.length_a   1.000
_cell.length_b   1.000
_cell.length_c   1.000
_cell.angle_alpha   90.00
_cell.angle_beta   90.00
_cell.angle_gamma   90.00
#
_symmetry.space_group_name_H-M   'P 1'
#
loop_
_entity.id
_entity.type
_entity.pdbx_description
1 polymer ?
#
loop_
_entity_poly.entity_id
_entity_poly.type
_entity_poly.pdbx_seq_one_letter_code
_entity_poly.pdbx_strand_id
1 'polypeptide(L)'
;MTQFASPVLHSLLDTDAYKLHMQQAVFHHYYDVHVAAEFRCRGDDLLGIYADAIREQVQAMQHLRLQDDEYQWLSALPFFRRPTILTGYASSALTRNKSPCPTIMASWIFV
;
A
#
# COMPACT_ATOMS: atom_id res chain seq x y z
N MET A 1 -0.27 -30.05 -4.08
CA MET A 1 0.07 -29.40 -2.80
C MET A 1 0.52 -27.98 -3.13
N THR A 2 -0.43 -27.05 -3.29
CA THR A 2 -0.10 -25.65 -3.56
C THR A 2 0.36 -25.00 -2.26
N GLN A 3 1.66 -24.73 -2.18
CA GLN A 3 2.28 -24.08 -1.03
C GLN A 3 1.93 -22.60 -1.11
N PHE A 4 0.91 -22.16 -0.37
CA PHE A 4 0.71 -20.74 -0.13
C PHE A 4 1.74 -20.32 0.92
N ALA A 5 2.78 -19.62 0.48
CA ALA A 5 3.67 -18.93 1.39
C ALA A 5 2.82 -17.87 2.13
N SER A 6 2.70 -18.02 3.45
CA SER A 6 2.11 -16.98 4.29
C SER A 6 3.26 -16.15 4.85
N PRO A 7 3.23 -14.81 4.74
CA PRO A 7 2.18 -13.96 4.15
C PRO A 7 2.15 -14.00 2.62
N VAL A 8 0.97 -13.76 2.01
CA VAL A 8 0.79 -13.79 0.54
C VAL A 8 1.56 -12.68 -0.17
N LEU A 9 1.64 -11.50 0.48
CA LEU A 9 2.43 -10.37 0.00
C LEU A 9 3.75 -10.30 0.77
N HIS A 10 4.87 -10.32 0.05
CA HIS A 10 6.21 -10.33 0.62
C HIS A 10 6.92 -8.98 0.55
N SER A 11 6.55 -8.13 -0.40
CA SER A 11 7.19 -6.84 -0.65
C SER A 11 6.14 -5.74 -0.86
N LEU A 12 6.50 -4.51 -0.54
CA LEU A 12 5.69 -3.33 -0.86
C LEU A 12 5.72 -2.98 -2.36
N LEU A 13 6.75 -3.44 -3.09
CA LEU A 13 6.85 -3.30 -4.54
C LEU A 13 6.02 -4.33 -5.31
N ASP A 14 5.42 -5.30 -4.63
CA ASP A 14 4.47 -6.26 -5.21
C ASP A 14 3.09 -5.60 -5.43
N THR A 15 3.10 -4.48 -6.13
CA THR A 15 1.96 -3.65 -6.47
C THR A 15 2.17 -3.03 -7.84
N ASP A 16 1.09 -2.59 -8.49
CA ASP A 16 1.21 -1.95 -9.78
C ASP A 16 1.93 -0.60 -9.68
N ALA A 17 2.86 -0.36 -10.59
CA ALA A 17 3.65 0.86 -10.61
C ALA A 17 2.78 2.13 -10.62
N TYR A 18 1.61 2.12 -11.27
CA TYR A 18 0.73 3.29 -11.34
C TYR A 18 0.25 3.75 -9.96
N LYS A 19 0.14 2.84 -8.96
CA LYS A 19 -0.22 3.18 -7.58
C LYS A 19 0.78 4.14 -6.94
N LEU A 20 2.07 3.84 -7.10
CA LEU A 20 3.14 4.68 -6.58
C LEU A 20 3.17 6.05 -7.27
N HIS A 21 2.97 6.09 -8.59
CA HIS A 21 2.92 7.34 -9.35
C HIS A 21 1.71 8.21 -8.96
N MET A 22 0.52 7.62 -8.86
CA MET A 22 -0.68 8.35 -8.44
C MET A 22 -0.54 8.87 -7.01
N GLN A 23 0.00 8.06 -6.11
CA GLN A 23 0.20 8.47 -4.74
C GLN A 23 1.19 9.63 -4.62
N GLN A 24 2.23 9.67 -5.45
CA GLN A 24 3.15 10.80 -5.50
C GLN A 24 2.41 12.08 -5.92
N ALA A 25 1.52 12.02 -6.91
CA ALA A 25 0.71 13.16 -7.31
C ALA A 25 -0.26 13.60 -6.19
N VAL A 26 -0.95 12.65 -5.54
CA VAL A 26 -1.85 12.94 -4.41
C VAL A 26 -1.09 13.58 -3.25
N PHE A 27 0.10 13.08 -2.92
CA PHE A 27 0.93 13.64 -1.85
C PHE A 27 1.31 15.10 -2.10
N HIS A 28 1.63 15.47 -3.34
CA HIS A 28 2.03 16.85 -3.68
C HIS A 28 0.85 17.81 -3.85
N HIS A 29 -0.31 17.33 -4.31
CA HIS A 29 -1.41 18.19 -4.73
C HIS A 29 -2.66 18.11 -3.85
N TYR A 30 -2.89 17.00 -3.15
CA TYR A 30 -4.16 16.65 -2.49
C TYR A 30 -3.93 15.99 -1.13
N TYR A 31 -3.07 16.57 -0.31
CA TYR A 31 -2.62 15.98 0.97
C TYR A 31 -3.70 15.96 2.07
N ASP A 32 -4.80 16.69 1.90
CA ASP A 32 -5.91 16.82 2.86
C ASP A 32 -7.22 16.18 2.35
N VAL A 33 -7.17 15.49 1.20
CA VAL A 33 -8.36 14.88 0.59
C VAL A 33 -8.59 13.48 1.15
N HIS A 34 -9.83 13.24 1.56
CA HIS A 34 -10.30 11.92 2.01
C HIS A 34 -11.06 11.21 0.89
N VAL A 35 -10.78 9.92 0.72
CA VAL A 35 -11.50 9.06 -0.23
C VAL A 35 -11.96 7.79 0.45
N ALA A 36 -12.96 7.15 -0.13
CA ALA A 36 -13.44 5.83 0.25
C ALA A 36 -13.48 4.94 -0.98
N ALA A 37 -13.16 3.66 -0.79
CA ALA A 37 -13.19 2.65 -1.83
C ALA A 37 -14.00 1.45 -1.37
N GLU A 38 -14.79 0.88 -2.27
CA GLU A 38 -15.61 -0.30 -2.00
C GLU A 38 -15.18 -1.45 -2.91
N PHE A 39 -14.95 -2.62 -2.31
CA PHE A 39 -14.69 -3.83 -3.06
C PHE A 39 -16.00 -4.39 -3.61
N ARG A 40 -16.01 -4.71 -4.91
CA ARG A 40 -17.13 -5.37 -5.57
C ARG A 40 -16.64 -6.54 -6.40
N CYS A 41 -17.01 -7.76 -6.00
CA CYS A 41 -16.87 -8.93 -6.87
C CYS A 41 -17.94 -8.87 -7.96
N ARG A 42 -17.55 -9.05 -9.22
CA ARG A 42 -18.47 -9.04 -10.37
C ARG A 42 -18.98 -10.44 -10.75
N GLY A 43 -18.43 -11.50 -10.15
CA GLY A 43 -18.89 -12.87 -10.33
C GLY A 43 -19.94 -13.27 -9.29
N ASP A 44 -20.53 -14.45 -9.48
CA ASP A 44 -21.54 -15.04 -8.57
C ASP A 44 -20.91 -15.73 -7.33
N ASP A 45 -19.62 -15.47 -7.07
CA ASP A 45 -18.87 -16.13 -6.01
C ASP A 45 -19.20 -15.57 -4.62
N LEU A 46 -19.49 -16.47 -3.68
CA LEU A 46 -19.74 -16.14 -2.27
C LEU A 46 -18.42 -16.05 -1.51
N LEU A 47 -17.78 -14.87 -1.56
CA LEU A 47 -16.50 -14.62 -0.87
C LEU A 47 -16.60 -14.47 0.66
N GLY A 48 -17.82 -14.49 1.22
CA GLY A 48 -18.04 -14.31 2.65
C GLY A 48 -17.30 -15.32 3.53
N ILE A 49 -17.08 -16.53 3.03
CA ILE A 49 -16.34 -17.59 3.75
C ILE A 49 -14.85 -17.28 3.91
N TYR A 50 -14.29 -16.42 3.07
CA TYR A 50 -12.88 -16.04 3.11
C TYR A 50 -12.63 -14.74 3.88
N ALA A 51 -13.69 -14.12 4.44
CA ALA A 51 -13.58 -12.82 5.08
C ALA A 51 -12.54 -12.80 6.21
N ASP A 52 -12.46 -13.85 7.03
CA ASP A 52 -11.49 -13.94 8.12
C ASP A 52 -10.05 -14.11 7.61
N ALA A 53 -9.84 -14.97 6.61
CA ALA A 53 -8.54 -15.13 5.96
C ALA A 53 -8.06 -13.82 5.29
N ILE A 54 -8.96 -13.07 4.66
CA ILE A 54 -8.66 -11.76 4.07
C ILE A 54 -8.27 -10.77 5.17
N ARG A 55 -8.99 -10.75 6.31
CA ARG A 55 -8.66 -9.88 7.45
C ARG A 55 -7.27 -10.17 8.00
N GLU A 56 -6.90 -11.44 8.12
CA GLU A 56 -5.55 -11.84 8.57
C GLU A 56 -4.46 -11.34 7.62
N GLN A 57 -4.66 -11.48 6.30
CA GLN A 57 -3.70 -10.97 5.32
C GLN A 57 -3.61 -9.44 5.33
N VAL A 58 -4.74 -8.74 5.45
CA VAL A 58 -4.78 -7.27 5.60
C VAL A 58 -4.03 -6.82 6.86
N GLN A 59 -4.16 -7.57 7.95
CA GLN A 59 -3.36 -7.31 9.16
C GLN A 59 -1.88 -7.60 8.96
N ALA A 60 -1.51 -8.66 8.23
CA ALA A 60 -0.11 -8.98 7.93
C ALA A 60 0.56 -7.87 7.10
N MET A 61 -0.18 -7.25 6.18
CA MET A 61 0.30 -6.14 5.36
C MET A 61 0.73 -4.92 6.17
N GLN A 62 0.24 -4.77 7.41
CA GLN A 62 0.68 -3.70 8.28
C GLN A 62 2.18 -3.73 8.57
N HIS A 63 2.83 -4.89 8.41
CA HIS A 63 4.26 -5.08 8.65
C HIS A 63 5.13 -4.86 7.41
N LEU A 64 4.55 -4.67 6.23
CA LEU A 64 5.28 -4.42 5.00
C LEU A 64 5.99 -3.06 5.06
N ARG A 65 7.30 -3.07 4.80
CA ARG A 65 8.13 -1.87 4.69
C ARG A 65 8.89 -1.93 3.39
N LEU A 66 9.17 -0.76 2.85
CA LEU A 66 10.09 -0.63 1.75
C LEU A 66 11.50 -0.91 2.28
N GLN A 67 12.14 -1.92 1.74
CA GLN A 67 13.52 -2.26 2.11
C GLN A 67 14.50 -1.24 1.53
N ASP A 68 15.70 -1.17 2.10
CA ASP A 68 16.71 -0.17 1.70
C ASP A 68 17.16 -0.34 0.24
N ASP A 69 17.25 -1.58 -0.24
CA ASP A 69 17.57 -1.93 -1.63
C ASP A 69 16.44 -1.53 -2.59
N GLU A 70 15.20 -1.80 -2.23
CA GLU A 70 13.99 -1.38 -2.97
C GLU A 70 13.89 0.15 -3.04
N TYR A 71 14.16 0.83 -1.93
CA TYR A 71 14.23 2.28 -1.86
C TYR A 71 15.31 2.82 -2.79
N GLN A 72 16.51 2.26 -2.74
CA GLN A 72 17.62 2.70 -3.59
C GLN A 72 17.28 2.52 -5.07
N TRP A 73 16.68 1.39 -5.43
CA TRP A 73 16.22 1.13 -6.80
C TRP A 73 15.17 2.15 -7.26
N LEU A 74 14.14 2.40 -6.46
CA LEU A 74 13.12 3.40 -6.79
C LEU A 74 13.70 4.82 -6.87
N SER A 75 14.66 5.17 -5.99
CA SER A 75 15.29 6.49 -5.98
C SER A 75 16.16 6.78 -7.20
N ALA A 76 16.63 5.73 -7.89
CA ALA A 76 17.39 5.85 -9.12
C ALA A 76 16.51 6.15 -10.34
N LEU A 77 15.19 5.95 -10.23
CA LEU A 77 14.26 6.22 -11.32
C LEU A 77 13.95 7.72 -11.43
N PRO A 78 13.89 8.29 -12.65
CA PRO A 78 13.72 9.74 -12.86
C PRO A 78 12.31 10.27 -12.54
N PHE A 79 11.37 9.40 -12.19
CA PHE A 79 9.96 9.75 -12.01
C PHE A 79 9.66 10.33 -10.62
N PHE A 80 10.45 9.94 -9.61
CA PHE A 80 10.24 10.31 -8.22
C PHE A 80 10.88 11.68 -7.91
N ARG A 81 10.05 12.70 -7.64
CA ARG A 81 10.49 14.06 -7.30
C ARG A 81 10.63 14.22 -5.79
N ARG A 82 11.58 15.06 -5.36
CA ARG A 82 11.76 15.43 -3.94
C ARG A 82 10.83 16.59 -3.56
N PRO A 83 10.22 16.60 -2.35
CA PRO A 83 10.27 15.56 -1.33
C PRO A 83 9.47 14.31 -1.73
N THR A 84 10.10 13.14 -1.64
CA THR A 84 9.54 11.90 -2.18
C THR A 84 8.70 11.16 -1.14
N ILE A 85 7.57 10.58 -1.56
CA ILE A 85 6.72 9.69 -0.76
C ILE A 85 7.48 8.50 -0.15
N LEU A 86 8.58 8.08 -0.78
CA LEU A 86 9.40 6.93 -0.37
C LEU A 86 9.98 7.06 1.04
N THR A 87 10.24 8.28 1.50
CA THR A 87 10.73 8.53 2.87
C THR A 87 9.70 8.12 3.93
N GLY A 88 8.40 8.28 3.63
CA GLY A 88 7.33 7.83 4.50
C GLY A 88 7.27 6.31 4.61
N TYR A 89 7.55 5.62 3.51
CA TYR A 89 7.54 4.16 3.43
C TYR A 89 8.71 3.48 4.15
N ALA A 90 9.89 4.11 4.14
CA ALA A 90 11.05 3.61 4.87
C ALA A 90 10.91 3.79 6.40
N SER A 91 10.29 4.89 6.84
CA SER A 91 10.23 5.23 8.27
C SER A 91 9.01 4.68 9.01
N SER A 92 7.92 4.33 8.32
CA SER A 92 6.67 3.99 9.00
C SER A 92 6.28 2.53 8.79
N ALA A 93 6.59 1.74 9.81
CA ALA A 93 5.61 1.36 10.81
C ALA A 93 4.13 1.06 10.45
N LEU A 94 3.48 1.60 9.39
CA LEU A 94 2.02 1.86 9.38
C LEU A 94 1.50 2.33 10.76
N THR A 95 2.38 2.98 11.54
CA THR A 95 2.12 3.34 12.91
C THR A 95 1.33 4.62 12.82
N ARG A 96 0.03 4.49 13.11
CA ARG A 96 -0.77 5.57 13.71
C ARG A 96 0.16 6.41 14.57
N ASN A 97 0.14 7.72 14.36
CA ASN A 97 0.78 8.75 15.18
C ASN A 97 2.14 9.25 14.65
N LYS A 98 2.12 10.09 13.61
CA LYS A 98 2.29 11.56 13.72
C LYS A 98 1.56 12.24 12.55
N SER A 99 0.68 13.16 12.88
CA SER A 99 -0.22 13.90 11.98
C SER A 99 0.52 14.81 10.97
N PRO A 100 -0.08 15.09 9.78
CA PRO A 100 -1.47 14.84 9.42
C PRO A 100 -1.67 13.58 8.55
N CYS A 101 -2.63 12.77 8.99
CA CYS A 101 -3.42 11.82 8.22
C CYS A 101 -2.74 10.55 7.64
N PRO A 102 -2.41 9.56 8.50
CA PRO A 102 -2.08 8.19 8.08
C PRO A 102 -3.24 7.45 7.37
N THR A 103 -4.46 8.01 7.37
CA THR A 103 -5.65 7.42 6.73
C THR A 103 -5.62 7.50 5.20
N ILE A 104 -4.86 8.44 4.62
CA ILE A 104 -4.90 8.73 3.17
C ILE A 104 -4.12 7.68 2.36
N MET A 105 -3.02 7.13 2.89
CA MET A 105 -2.20 6.16 2.14
C MET A 105 -2.94 4.84 1.91
N ALA A 106 -3.68 4.35 2.91
CA ALA A 106 -4.37 3.06 2.80
C ALA A 106 -5.49 3.08 1.74
N SER A 107 -6.13 4.23 1.49
CA SER A 107 -7.31 4.27 0.64
C SER A 107 -7.03 4.37 -0.88
N TRP A 108 -5.79 4.69 -1.28
CA TRP A 108 -5.39 4.78 -2.70
C TRP A 108 -4.55 3.59 -3.17
N ILE A 109 -3.79 2.96 -2.26
CA ILE A 109 -2.92 1.81 -2.58
C ILE A 109 -3.76 0.58 -2.97
N PHE A 110 -4.96 0.41 -2.42
CA PHE A 110 -5.77 -0.82 -2.54
C PHE A 110 -7.03 -0.73 -3.42
N VAL A 111 -7.16 0.31 -4.25
CA VAL A 111 -8.18 0.33 -5.33
C VAL A 111 -7.73 -0.51 -6.53
#